data_AF-A0AAZ3P6X5-F1
#
_entry.id   AF-A0AAZ3P6X5-F1
#
_cell.length_a   1.000
_cell.length_b   1.000
_cell.length_c   1.000
_cell.angle_alpha   90.00
_cell.angle_beta   90.00
_cell.angle_gamma   90.00
#
_symmetry.space_group_name_H-M   'P 1'
#
loop_
_entity.id
_entity.type
_entity.pdbx_description
1 polymer ?
#
loop_
_entity_poly.entity_id
_entity_poly.type
_entity_poly.pdbx_seq_one_letter_code
_entity_poly.pdbx_strand_id
1 'polypeptide(L)'
;MRLKELSVELRDRIVLRHGFGKGYQKMSAALKVPKNTVASIILTSKKFGNTKTLPRAGHLAKLSNRGRRALVRDVTNNLLVTHTEPQSSSVENLREGQPSLQHTIHQAFMVEWPDGSHSSVKGT
;
A
#
# COMPACT_ATOMS: atom_id res chain seq x y z
N MET A 1 -16.55 -4.36 18.08
CA MET A 1 -15.18 -3.97 18.48
C MET A 1 -14.16 -4.65 17.57
N ARG A 2 -13.22 -3.89 16.98
CA ARG A 2 -12.06 -4.47 16.29
C ARG A 2 -10.96 -4.70 17.34
N LEU A 3 -10.53 -5.94 17.52
CA LEU A 3 -9.39 -6.25 18.38
C LEU A 3 -8.10 -5.82 17.68
N LYS A 4 -7.20 -5.20 18.44
CA LYS A 4 -5.81 -4.97 18.03
C LYS A 4 -5.20 -6.33 17.65
N GLU A 5 -4.43 -6.37 16.56
CA GLU A 5 -3.79 -7.60 16.13
C GLU A 5 -2.91 -8.20 17.24
N LEU A 6 -2.96 -9.52 17.41
CA LEU A 6 -2.08 -10.24 18.34
C LEU A 6 -0.62 -10.01 17.99
N SER A 7 0.23 -9.87 19.01
CA SER A 7 1.68 -9.81 18.84
C SER A 7 2.20 -11.09 18.18
N VAL A 8 3.26 -10.94 17.38
CA VAL A 8 3.88 -12.04 16.63
C VAL A 8 4.32 -13.16 17.59
N GLU A 9 4.97 -12.80 18.70
CA GLU A 9 5.42 -13.74 19.73
C GLU A 9 4.30 -14.62 20.30
N LEU A 10 3.10 -14.06 20.44
CA LEU A 10 1.97 -14.80 21.00
C LEU A 10 1.38 -15.78 19.98
N ARG A 11 1.45 -15.44 18.69
CA ARG A 11 1.10 -16.35 17.58
C ARG A 11 2.11 -17.48 17.43
N ASP A 12 3.41 -17.18 17.54
CA ASP A 12 4.47 -18.20 17.51
C ASP A 12 4.31 -19.21 18.64
N ARG A 13 3.97 -18.73 19.84
CA ARG A 13 3.69 -19.58 21.01
C ARG A 13 2.49 -20.50 20.80
N ILE A 14 1.46 -20.03 20.08
CA ILE A 14 0.29 -20.84 19.70
C ILE A 14 0.71 -21.96 18.75
N VAL A 15 1.46 -21.63 17.70
CA VAL A 15 1.93 -22.61 16.70
C VAL A 15 2.86 -23.64 17.34
N LEU A 16 3.79 -23.19 18.18
CA LEU A 16 4.71 -24.06 18.91
C LEU A 16 3.95 -25.04 19.82
N ARG A 17 2.99 -24.54 20.63
CA ARG A 17 2.17 -25.39 21.52
C ARG A 17 1.30 -26.37 20.74
N HIS A 18 0.80 -25.99 19.56
CA HIS A 18 0.07 -26.88 18.69
C HIS A 18 0.96 -27.98 18.09
N GLY A 19 2.22 -27.66 17.75
CA GLY A 19 3.22 -28.65 17.33
C GLY A 19 3.49 -29.72 18.40
N PHE A 20 3.42 -29.35 19.68
CA PHE A 20 3.48 -30.28 20.81
C PHE A 20 2.16 -31.03 21.09
N GLY A 21 1.17 -30.96 20.20
CA GLY A 21 -0.10 -31.68 20.34
C GLY A 21 -1.06 -31.10 21.41
N LYS A 22 -0.85 -29.87 21.87
CA LYS A 22 -1.77 -29.24 22.84
C LYS A 22 -3.10 -28.89 22.16
N GLY A 23 -4.20 -29.36 22.74
CA GLY A 23 -5.55 -29.05 22.24
C GLY A 23 -5.94 -27.57 22.37
N TYR A 24 -6.82 -27.10 21.48
CA TYR A 24 -7.20 -25.68 21.36
C TYR A 24 -7.70 -25.05 22.67
N GLN A 25 -8.46 -25.79 23.48
CA GLN A 25 -9.00 -25.30 24.75
C GLN A 25 -7.90 -25.05 25.80
N LYS A 26 -6.92 -25.96 25.89
CA LYS A 26 -5.77 -25.80 26.81
C LYS A 26 -4.91 -24.60 26.43
N MET A 27 -4.76 -24.33 25.13
CA MET A 27 -4.02 -23.17 24.65
C MET A 27 -4.76 -21.86 24.88
N SER A 28 -6.07 -21.85 24.62
CA SER A 28 -6.96 -20.71 24.87
C SER A 28 -6.92 -20.28 26.34
N ALA A 29 -7.05 -21.24 27.26
CA ALA A 29 -6.95 -20.98 28.70
C ALA A 29 -5.56 -20.47 29.11
N ALA A 30 -4.48 -21.10 28.62
CA ALA A 30 -3.12 -20.73 29.00
C ALA A 30 -2.68 -19.35 28.49
N LEU A 31 -3.19 -18.93 27.33
CA LEU A 31 -2.79 -17.67 26.67
C LEU A 31 -3.83 -16.57 26.83
N LYS A 32 -4.98 -16.84 27.47
CA LYS A 32 -6.13 -15.92 27.58
C LYS A 32 -6.59 -15.40 26.20
N VAL A 33 -6.50 -16.24 25.18
CA VAL A 33 -6.93 -15.92 23.81
C VAL A 33 -8.19 -16.69 23.49
N PRO A 34 -9.20 -16.09 22.81
CA PRO A 34 -10.38 -16.82 22.38
C PRO A 34 -10.06 -18.05 21.52
N LYS A 35 -10.80 -19.15 21.74
CA LYS A 35 -10.62 -20.42 21.01
C LYS A 35 -10.71 -20.25 19.49
N ASN A 36 -11.59 -19.38 19.00
CA ASN A 36 -11.73 -19.10 17.58
C ASN A 36 -10.42 -18.55 16.97
N THR A 37 -9.75 -17.65 17.68
CA THR A 37 -8.53 -16.96 17.25
C THR A 37 -7.37 -17.93 17.22
N VAL A 38 -7.28 -18.81 18.22
CA VAL A 38 -6.33 -19.93 18.23
C VAL A 38 -6.49 -20.80 16.98
N ALA A 39 -7.72 -21.20 16.67
CA ALA A 39 -8.01 -22.01 15.48
C ALA A 39 -7.67 -21.27 14.17
N SER A 40 -8.02 -19.99 14.06
CA SER A 40 -7.71 -19.16 12.89
C SER A 40 -6.20 -19.06 12.66
N ILE A 41 -5.41 -18.86 13.72
CA ILE A 41 -3.94 -18.74 13.62
C ILE A 41 -3.34 -20.04 13.11
N ILE A 42 -3.78 -21.19 13.63
CA ILE A 42 -3.27 -22.51 13.24
C ILE A 42 -3.65 -22.82 11.79
N LEU A 43 -4.90 -22.52 11.38
CA LEU A 43 -5.34 -22.69 10.00
C LEU A 43 -4.50 -21.83 9.04
N THR A 44 -4.27 -20.56 9.40
CA THR A 44 -3.50 -19.62 8.58
C THR A 44 -2.03 -20.06 8.50
N SER A 45 -1.45 -20.49 9.62
CA SER A 45 -0.08 -21.01 9.68
C SER A 45 0.10 -22.28 8.86
N LYS A 46 -0.86 -23.22 8.87
CA LYS A 46 -0.84 -24.39 7.99
C LYS A 46 -0.93 -24.02 6.51
N LYS A 47 -1.69 -22.98 6.17
CA LYS A 47 -1.90 -22.54 4.78
C LYS A 47 -0.72 -21.76 4.20
N PHE A 48 -0.15 -20.83 4.97
CA PHE A 48 0.86 -19.89 4.48
C PHE A 48 2.27 -20.15 5.03
N GLY A 49 2.42 -21.05 6.01
CA GLY A 49 3.70 -21.31 6.67
C GLY A 49 4.21 -20.16 7.55
N ASN A 50 3.45 -19.08 7.69
CA ASN A 50 3.83 -17.90 8.47
C ASN A 50 2.91 -17.69 9.68
N THR A 51 3.43 -16.96 10.66
CA THR A 51 2.68 -16.47 11.83
C THR A 51 2.42 -14.98 11.77
N LYS A 52 3.14 -14.27 10.90
CA LYS A 52 3.00 -12.82 10.67
C LYS A 52 1.74 -12.53 9.86
N THR A 53 0.94 -11.56 10.31
CA THR A 53 -0.18 -11.06 9.49
C THR A 53 0.40 -10.47 8.20
N LEU A 54 -0.08 -10.95 7.05
CA LEU A 54 0.23 -10.33 5.77
C LEU A 54 -0.51 -8.99 5.67
N PRO A 55 0.12 -7.95 5.10
CA PRO A 55 -0.60 -6.72 4.79
C PRO A 55 -1.78 -7.07 3.90
N ARG A 56 -2.94 -6.50 4.20
CA ARG A 56 -4.11 -6.66 3.34
C ARG A 56 -3.74 -6.15 1.95
N ALA A 57 -4.07 -6.91 0.92
CA ALA A 57 -3.98 -6.42 -0.45
C ALA A 57 -4.76 -5.11 -0.55
N GLY A 58 -4.04 -4.05 -0.95
CA GLY A 58 -4.60 -2.71 -1.07
C GLY A 58 -5.56 -2.60 -2.26
N HIS A 59 -6.20 -1.45 -2.37
CA HIS A 59 -6.97 -1.09 -3.55
C HIS A 59 -6.02 -0.94 -4.76
N LEU A 60 -6.42 -1.45 -5.92
CA LEU A 60 -5.63 -1.29 -7.15
C LEU A 60 -5.54 0.21 -7.50
N ALA A 61 -4.35 0.70 -7.83
CA ALA A 61 -4.21 2.09 -8.24
C ALA A 61 -5.00 2.35 -9.54
N LYS A 62 -5.65 3.51 -9.65
CA LYS A 62 -6.43 3.90 -10.85
C LYS A 62 -5.57 3.92 -12.12
N LEU A 63 -4.31 4.33 -11.98
CA LEU A 63 -3.33 4.30 -13.07
C LEU A 63 -2.43 3.08 -12.94
N SER A 64 -2.24 2.36 -14.05
CA SER A 64 -1.21 1.35 -14.14
C SER A 64 0.19 1.99 -13.99
N ASN A 65 1.19 1.20 -13.58
CA ASN A 65 2.58 1.67 -13.52
C ASN A 65 3.07 2.20 -14.88
N ARG A 66 2.57 1.63 -15.99
CA ARG A 66 2.87 2.12 -17.34
C ARG A 66 2.25 3.49 -17.59
N GLY A 67 0.97 3.68 -17.25
CA GLY A 67 0.27 4.96 -17.40
C GLY A 67 0.91 6.07 -16.56
N ARG A 68 1.31 5.76 -15.32
CA ARG A 68 2.06 6.70 -14.47
C ARG A 68 3.40 7.11 -15.08
N ARG A 69 4.17 6.17 -15.63
CA ARG A 69 5.44 6.48 -16.31
C ARG A 69 5.25 7.29 -17.58
N ALA A 70 4.19 7.02 -18.34
CA ALA A 70 3.86 7.81 -19.52
C ALA A 70 3.52 9.25 -19.12
N LEU A 71 2.70 9.44 -18.09
CA LEU A 71 2.37 10.77 -17.58
C LEU A 71 3.61 11.54 -17.10
N VAL A 72 4.49 10.89 -16.33
CA VAL A 72 5.74 11.52 -15.88
C VAL A 72 6.60 11.93 -17.08
N ARG A 73 6.75 11.06 -18.09
CA ARG A 73 7.48 11.40 -19.32
C ARG A 73 6.86 12.55 -20.08
N ASP A 74 5.54 12.55 -20.25
CA ASP A 74 4.83 13.64 -20.91
C ASP A 74 5.03 14.94 -20.14
N VAL A 75 4.95 14.93 -18.81
CA VAL A 75 5.23 16.11 -17.98
C VAL A 75 6.67 16.57 -18.11
N THR A 76 7.67 15.69 -17.96
CA THR A 76 9.08 16.06 -18.07
C THR A 76 9.43 16.57 -19.47
N ASN A 77 8.94 15.90 -20.53
CA ASN A 77 9.22 16.29 -21.91
C ASN A 77 8.48 17.59 -22.30
N ASN A 78 7.22 17.77 -21.89
CA ASN A 78 6.47 19.00 -22.17
C ASN A 78 6.96 20.16 -21.29
N LEU A 79 7.42 19.90 -20.06
CA LEU A 79 8.06 20.90 -19.19
C LEU A 79 9.40 21.36 -19.77
N LEU A 80 10.15 20.45 -20.40
CA LEU A 80 11.39 20.78 -21.11
C LEU A 80 11.16 21.48 -22.46
N VAL A 81 9.99 21.31 -23.09
CA VAL A 81 9.68 21.88 -24.41
C VAL A 81 8.89 23.18 -24.34
N THR A 82 8.16 23.46 -23.24
CA THR A 82 7.21 24.58 -23.25
C THR A 82 7.14 25.35 -21.93
N HIS A 83 7.81 26.50 -21.91
CA HIS A 83 7.40 27.68 -21.14
C HIS A 83 6.08 28.31 -21.64
N THR A 84 5.36 27.66 -22.56
CA THR A 84 4.10 28.16 -23.15
C THR A 84 3.14 27.03 -23.54
N GLU A 85 2.31 26.59 -22.59
CA GLU A 85 1.04 25.86 -22.83
C GLU A 85 1.14 24.36 -23.21
N PRO A 86 0.75 23.42 -22.31
CA PRO A 86 0.70 22.00 -22.64
C PRO A 86 -0.53 21.68 -23.50
N GLN A 87 -0.28 21.29 -24.75
CA GLN A 87 -1.29 20.85 -25.72
C GLN A 87 -1.97 19.54 -25.30
N SER A 88 -3.28 19.57 -25.46
CA SER A 88 -4.32 18.55 -25.28
C SER A 88 -4.22 17.37 -26.25
N SER A 89 -3.07 16.68 -26.36
CA SER A 89 -2.89 15.59 -27.35
C SER A 89 -2.75 14.18 -26.76
N SER A 90 -2.67 14.01 -25.44
CA SER A 90 -2.53 12.67 -24.79
C SER A 90 -3.84 12.16 -24.15
N VAL A 91 -4.96 12.87 -24.32
CA VAL A 91 -6.22 12.63 -23.58
C VAL A 91 -7.09 11.47 -24.09
N GLU A 92 -6.82 10.87 -25.26
CA GLU A 92 -7.74 9.89 -25.84
C GLU A 92 -7.70 8.48 -25.17
N ASN A 93 -6.71 8.19 -24.31
CA ASN A 93 -6.54 6.85 -23.72
C ASN A 93 -6.79 6.74 -22.22
N LEU A 94 -7.30 7.79 -21.55
CA LEU A 94 -7.43 7.80 -20.09
C LEU A 94 -8.81 8.26 -19.66
N ARG A 95 -9.80 7.39 -19.83
CA ARG A 95 -11.07 7.50 -19.13
C ARG A 95 -10.82 7.29 -17.64
N GLU A 96 -10.47 8.34 -16.88
CA GLU A 96 -10.72 8.49 -15.43
C GLU A 96 -10.11 9.77 -14.81
N GLY A 97 -11.01 10.72 -14.45
CA GLY A 97 -10.91 11.70 -13.35
C GLY A 97 -9.60 12.47 -13.13
N GLN A 98 -9.58 13.75 -13.52
CA GLN A 98 -8.50 14.72 -13.31
C GLN A 98 -7.80 14.74 -11.92
N PRO A 99 -8.46 14.44 -10.77
CA PRO A 99 -7.78 14.47 -9.47
C PRO A 99 -6.63 13.47 -9.31
N SER A 100 -6.70 12.30 -9.96
CA SER A 100 -5.65 11.27 -9.86
C SER A 100 -4.39 11.67 -10.64
N LEU A 101 -4.58 12.38 -11.75
CA LEU A 101 -3.51 12.91 -12.58
C LEU A 101 -2.76 14.03 -11.84
N GLN A 102 -3.49 15.02 -11.31
CA GLN A 102 -2.90 16.12 -10.54
C GLN A 102 -2.10 15.61 -9.33
N HIS A 103 -2.64 14.64 -8.59
CA HIS A 103 -1.92 14.03 -7.48
C HIS A 103 -0.64 13.32 -7.93
N THR A 104 -0.68 12.61 -9.05
CA THR A 104 0.50 11.90 -9.59
C THR A 104 1.58 12.86 -10.05
N ILE A 105 1.19 13.97 -10.69
CA ILE A 105 2.10 15.04 -11.12
C ILE A 105 2.75 15.71 -9.91
N HIS A 106 1.95 16.07 -8.90
CA HIS A 106 2.46 16.67 -7.67
C HIS A 106 3.47 15.75 -6.96
N GLN A 107 3.18 14.44 -6.88
CA GLN A 107 4.12 13.47 -6.31
C GLN A 107 5.41 13.33 -7.13
N ALA A 108 5.33 13.36 -8.46
CA ALA A 108 6.51 13.33 -9.31
C ALA A 108 7.38 14.58 -9.13
N PHE A 109 6.75 15.75 -9.07
CA PHE A 109 7.41 17.03 -8.82
C PHE A 109 8.17 17.03 -7.48
N MET A 110 7.55 16.51 -6.40
CA MET A 110 8.21 16.40 -5.08
C MET A 110 9.42 15.44 -5.05
N VAL A 111 9.46 14.46 -5.94
CA VAL A 111 10.57 13.49 -6.03
C VAL A 111 11.72 14.02 -6.88
N GLU A 112 11.42 14.79 -7.93
CA GLU A 112 12.40 15.37 -8.84
C GLU A 112 13.06 16.64 -8.27
N TRP A 113 12.35 17.40 -7.42
CA TRP A 113 12.83 18.61 -6.76
C TRP A 113 12.65 18.54 -5.23
N PRO A 114 13.51 17.78 -4.53
CA PRO A 114 13.38 17.57 -3.08
C PRO A 114 13.79 18.77 -2.23
N ASP A 115 14.44 19.77 -2.82
CA ASP A 115 14.97 20.96 -2.17
C ASP A 115 13.92 22.07 -1.95
N GLY A 116 12.69 21.88 -2.44
CA GLY A 116 11.61 22.86 -2.25
C GLY A 116 11.94 24.22 -2.87
N SER A 117 12.69 24.23 -3.97
CA SER A 117 12.99 25.46 -4.72
C SER A 117 11.74 25.98 -5.42
N HIS A 118 10.86 26.65 -4.66
CA HIS A 118 9.73 27.40 -5.16
C HIS A 118 10.26 28.64 -5.88
N SER A 119 10.43 28.58 -7.21
CA SER A 119 10.61 29.80 -7.98
C SER A 119 9.30 30.60 -7.92
N SER A 120 9.30 31.58 -7.02
CA SER A 120 8.33 32.65 -6.95
C SER A 120 8.37 33.44 -8.27
N VAL A 121 7.55 33.04 -9.24
CA VAL A 121 7.27 33.89 -10.40
C VAL A 121 6.28 34.95 -9.91
N LYS A 122 6.81 36.05 -9.37
CA LYS A 122 6.05 37.28 -9.19
C LYS A 122 5.67 37.77 -10.58
N GLY A 123 4.37 37.80 -10.85
CA GLY A 123 3.80 38.39 -12.05
C GLY A 123 4.20 39.86 -12.16
N THR A 124 4.57 40.24 -13.37
CA THR A 124 4.59 41.62 -13.87
C THR A 124 3.39 41.82 -14.76
#